data_AF-A0A6J8DSC1-F1
#
_entry.id   AF-A0A6J8DSC1-F1
#
_cell.length_a   1.000
_cell.length_b   1.000
_cell.length_c   1.000
_cell.angle_alpha   90.00
_cell.angle_beta   90.00
_cell.angle_gamma   90.00
#
_symmetry.space_group_name_H-M   'P 1'
#
loop_
_entity.id
_entity.type
_entity.pdbx_description
1 polymer ?
#
loop_
_entity_poly.entity_id
_entity_poly.type
_entity_poly.pdbx_seq_one_letter_code
_entity_poly.pdbx_strand_id
1 'polypeptide(L)'
;MYFLLVFVHVASHKFLRRHLIRSTYGSISEFENQHIEYIFVLGQTSNITVQREINDESRKYKDIVQGNFVDSYRNLTYKLVFSMFWVNSYCSRAKYVVKVDDDIIINIPFLMRHLQQKAKNNVFTNVLECIPHLASEPKRNGWKTDISILEYPFQTFPPYCSGASSIMSMDVIRKMYDATKQVPFVWLEDVYGGGFLPWVSNIEMQWPRCFCESVGENFNDISCRLFYLTDSIRIQRTVWETISNRTKFQCKC
;
A
#
# COMPACT_ATOMS: atom_id res chain seq x y z
N MET A 1 -1.17 11.74 -17.35
CA MET A 1 -0.10 10.78 -17.01
C MET A 1 0.21 10.97 -15.55
N TYR A 2 0.16 9.91 -14.74
CA TYR A 2 0.32 10.01 -13.29
C TYR A 2 1.78 9.94 -12.88
N PHE A 3 2.21 10.79 -11.97
CA PHE A 3 3.52 10.66 -11.36
C PHE A 3 3.48 9.59 -10.27
N LEU A 4 2.46 9.65 -9.42
CA LEU A 4 2.21 8.72 -8.33
C LEU A 4 0.79 8.13 -8.45
N LEU A 5 0.69 6.81 -8.34
CA LEU A 5 -0.55 6.10 -8.07
C LEU A 5 -0.54 5.55 -6.65
N VAL A 6 -1.61 5.77 -5.90
CA VAL A 6 -1.79 5.25 -4.55
C VAL A 6 -2.90 4.21 -4.57
N PHE A 7 -2.55 2.96 -4.36
CA PHE A 7 -3.50 1.86 -4.19
C PHE A 7 -3.79 1.69 -2.71
N VAL A 8 -5.04 1.97 -2.33
CA VAL A 8 -5.54 1.78 -0.98
C VAL A 8 -6.27 0.45 -0.93
N HIS A 9 -5.68 -0.52 -0.24
CA HIS A 9 -6.33 -1.78 0.07
C HIS A 9 -7.29 -1.56 1.22
N VAL A 10 -8.58 -1.73 0.96
CA VAL A 10 -9.63 -1.48 1.95
C VAL A 10 -10.70 -2.56 1.83
N ALA A 11 -11.30 -2.93 2.95
CA ALA A 11 -12.42 -3.87 2.93
C ALA A 11 -13.67 -3.22 2.36
N SER A 12 -14.43 -3.98 1.57
CA SER A 12 -15.67 -3.57 0.89
C SER A 12 -16.62 -2.72 1.77
N HIS A 13 -16.88 -3.16 3.01
CA HIS A 13 -17.80 -2.50 3.93
C HIS A 13 -17.24 -1.25 4.65
N LYS A 14 -15.96 -0.91 4.51
CA LYS A 14 -15.34 0.22 5.23
C LYS A 14 -15.51 1.57 4.49
N PHE A 15 -16.76 1.97 4.24
CA PHE A 15 -17.09 3.25 3.56
C PHE A 15 -16.52 4.47 4.29
N LEU A 16 -16.59 4.48 5.63
CA LEU A 16 -16.08 5.58 6.45
C LEU A 16 -14.58 5.79 6.27
N ARG A 17 -13.80 4.71 6.08
CA ARG A 17 -12.36 4.80 5.85
C ARG A 17 -12.04 5.38 4.49
N ARG A 18 -12.73 4.91 3.44
CA ARG A 18 -12.58 5.51 2.10
C ARG A 18 -12.95 6.99 2.11
N HIS A 19 -14.06 7.36 2.76
CA HIS A 19 -14.46 8.76 2.90
C HIS A 19 -13.41 9.58 3.65
N LEU A 20 -12.89 9.07 4.78
CA LEU A 20 -11.86 9.74 5.56
C LEU A 20 -10.59 9.97 4.77
N ILE A 21 -10.13 8.98 4.00
CA ILE A 21 -8.95 9.11 3.14
C ILE A 21 -9.18 10.20 2.09
N ARG A 22 -10.33 10.20 1.40
CA ARG A 22 -10.70 11.25 0.44
C ARG A 22 -10.72 12.65 1.07
N SER A 23 -11.21 12.77 2.31
CA SER A 23 -11.29 14.04 3.02
C SER A 23 -9.99 14.46 3.72
N THR A 24 -8.95 13.63 3.68
CA THR A 24 -7.65 13.89 4.33
C THR A 24 -6.55 13.91 3.28
N TYR A 25 -5.55 13.04 3.36
CA TYR A 25 -4.41 13.05 2.44
C TYR A 25 -4.80 12.75 0.99
N GLY A 26 -5.87 11.97 0.78
CA GLY A 26 -6.43 11.68 -0.54
C GLY A 26 -7.09 12.88 -1.23
N SER A 27 -7.21 14.03 -0.56
CA SER A 27 -7.68 15.27 -1.18
C SER A 27 -6.62 15.97 -2.05
N ILE A 28 -5.33 15.62 -1.87
CA ILE A 28 -4.23 16.20 -2.64
C ILE A 28 -4.03 15.39 -3.93
N SER A 29 -4.59 15.88 -5.04
CA SER A 29 -4.48 15.29 -6.37
C SER A 29 -3.28 15.80 -7.18
N GLU A 30 -2.62 16.86 -6.72
CA GLU A 30 -1.45 17.44 -7.39
C GLU A 30 -0.48 18.06 -6.38
N PHE A 31 0.82 17.90 -6.62
CA PHE A 31 1.88 18.53 -5.84
C PHE A 31 3.04 18.96 -6.75
N GLU A 32 3.38 20.25 -6.74
CA GLU A 32 4.47 20.82 -7.56
C GLU A 32 4.41 20.37 -9.05
N ASN A 33 3.23 20.51 -9.68
CA ASN A 33 2.94 20.12 -11.07
C ASN A 33 3.06 18.61 -11.36
N GLN A 34 2.98 17.76 -10.34
CA GLN A 34 2.94 16.30 -10.49
C GLN A 34 1.59 15.76 -10.01
N HIS A 35 0.91 15.02 -10.89
CA HIS A 35 -0.39 14.43 -10.58
C HIS A 35 -0.28 13.17 -9.71
N ILE A 36 -1.19 13.07 -8.76
CA ILE A 36 -1.38 11.95 -7.84
C ILE A 36 -2.78 11.40 -8.03
N GLU A 37 -2.91 10.09 -8.15
CA GLU A 37 -4.21 9.42 -8.29
C GLU A 37 -4.37 8.38 -7.19
N TYR A 38 -5.55 8.30 -6.59
CA TYR A 38 -5.86 7.37 -5.50
C TYR A 38 -6.92 6.38 -5.97
N ILE A 39 -6.64 5.09 -5.82
CA ILE A 39 -7.54 4.01 -6.23
C ILE A 39 -7.82 3.11 -5.04
N PHE A 40 -9.09 2.98 -4.66
CA PHE A 40 -9.54 2.04 -3.65
C PHE A 40 -9.77 0.66 -4.25
N VAL A 41 -9.08 -0.35 -3.73
CA VAL A 41 -9.20 -1.73 -4.21
C VAL A 41 -10.03 -2.56 -3.27
N LEU A 42 -11.12 -3.11 -3.81
CA LEU A 42 -12.09 -3.92 -3.09
C LEU A 42 -12.13 -5.34 -3.66
N GLY A 43 -12.53 -6.29 -2.82
CA GLY A 43 -13.09 -7.56 -3.30
C GLY A 43 -14.61 -7.51 -3.40
N GLN A 44 -15.21 -8.61 -3.79
CA GLN A 44 -16.64 -8.86 -3.74
C GLN A 44 -17.13 -9.06 -2.31
N THR A 45 -18.37 -8.64 -2.09
CA THR A 45 -19.12 -8.94 -0.87
C THR A 45 -20.38 -9.72 -1.24
N SER A 46 -20.76 -10.69 -0.40
CA SER A 46 -22.06 -11.36 -0.52
C SER A 46 -23.22 -10.50 0.01
N ASN A 47 -22.92 -9.39 0.69
CA ASN A 47 -23.93 -8.49 1.22
C ASN A 47 -24.43 -7.56 0.10
N ILE A 48 -25.66 -7.80 -0.36
CA ILE A 48 -26.31 -7.08 -1.46
C ILE A 48 -26.44 -5.59 -1.15
N THR A 49 -26.69 -5.21 0.11
CA THR A 49 -26.78 -3.80 0.54
C THR A 49 -25.42 -3.13 0.40
N VAL A 50 -24.35 -3.76 0.91
CA VAL A 50 -22.98 -3.23 0.77
C VAL A 50 -22.58 -3.13 -0.70
N GLN A 51 -22.91 -4.11 -1.55
CA GLN A 51 -22.61 -4.03 -2.98
C GLN A 51 -23.37 -2.90 -3.68
N ARG A 52 -24.63 -2.65 -3.32
CA ARG A 52 -25.41 -1.52 -3.85
C ARG A 52 -24.76 -0.19 -3.47
N GLU A 53 -24.37 -0.02 -2.21
CA GLU A 53 -23.68 1.19 -1.74
C GLU A 53 -22.32 1.37 -2.42
N ILE A 54 -21.56 0.30 -2.67
CA ILE A 54 -20.32 0.35 -3.44
C ILE A 54 -20.59 0.83 -4.88
N ASN A 55 -21.66 0.35 -5.51
CA ASN A 55 -22.01 0.79 -6.87
C ASN A 55 -22.39 2.28 -6.89
N ASP A 56 -23.11 2.76 -5.89
CA ASP A 56 -23.44 4.19 -5.74
C ASP A 56 -22.19 5.04 -5.49
N GLU A 57 -21.31 4.59 -4.60
CA GLU A 57 -20.02 5.22 -4.31
C GLU A 57 -19.13 5.28 -5.56
N SER A 58 -19.00 4.16 -6.29
CA SER A 58 -18.21 4.05 -7.52
C SER A 58 -18.72 4.99 -8.60
N ARG A 59 -20.06 5.08 -8.80
CA ARG A 59 -20.67 6.03 -9.74
C ARG A 59 -20.36 7.49 -9.38
N LYS A 60 -20.33 7.80 -8.08
CA LYS A 60 -20.09 9.16 -7.57
C LYS A 60 -18.63 9.58 -7.66
N TYR A 61 -17.70 8.74 -7.19
CA TYR A 61 -16.30 9.12 -7.01
C TYR A 61 -15.36 8.60 -8.11
N LYS A 62 -15.74 7.53 -8.83
CA LYS A 62 -14.97 6.94 -9.95
C LYS A 62 -13.54 6.52 -9.59
N ASP A 63 -13.29 6.21 -8.32
CA ASP A 63 -11.97 5.87 -7.76
C ASP A 63 -11.94 4.47 -7.14
N ILE A 64 -12.93 3.63 -7.47
CA ILE A 64 -13.04 2.25 -6.97
C ILE A 64 -12.71 1.27 -8.09
N VAL A 65 -11.83 0.32 -7.78
CA VAL A 65 -11.61 -0.87 -8.59
C VAL A 65 -11.96 -2.10 -7.75
N GLN A 66 -12.93 -2.87 -8.23
CA GLN A 66 -13.41 -4.06 -7.53
C GLN A 66 -13.00 -5.33 -8.28
N GLY A 67 -12.26 -6.22 -7.60
CA GLY A 67 -11.83 -7.50 -8.16
C GLY A 67 -12.86 -8.60 -7.93
N ASN A 68 -12.85 -9.61 -8.81
CA ASN A 68 -13.75 -10.77 -8.76
C ASN A 68 -13.21 -11.87 -7.81
N PHE A 69 -13.07 -11.52 -6.53
CA PHE A 69 -12.69 -12.45 -5.45
C PHE A 69 -13.38 -12.01 -4.16
N VAL A 70 -13.67 -12.95 -3.25
CA VAL A 70 -14.32 -12.62 -1.97
C VAL A 70 -13.40 -11.75 -1.12
N ASP A 71 -13.89 -10.60 -0.68
CA ASP A 71 -13.13 -9.68 0.17
C ASP A 71 -13.00 -10.25 1.59
N SER A 72 -11.83 -10.82 1.88
CA SER A 72 -11.51 -11.43 3.16
C SER A 72 -10.02 -11.36 3.42
N TYR A 73 -9.62 -11.47 4.69
CA TYR A 73 -8.21 -11.45 5.08
C TYR A 73 -7.41 -12.54 4.35
N ARG A 74 -7.99 -13.73 4.17
CA ARG A 74 -7.35 -14.85 3.47
C ARG A 74 -7.18 -14.62 1.96
N ASN A 75 -7.89 -13.65 1.39
CA ASN A 75 -7.81 -13.31 -0.03
C ASN A 75 -7.05 -12.01 -0.31
N LEU A 76 -6.33 -11.46 0.67
CA LEU A 76 -5.51 -10.26 0.45
C LEU A 76 -4.48 -10.46 -0.66
N THR A 77 -3.89 -11.66 -0.78
CA THR A 77 -2.97 -11.95 -1.89
C THR A 77 -3.66 -11.84 -3.26
N TYR A 78 -4.91 -12.28 -3.40
CA TYR A 78 -5.67 -12.06 -4.64
C TYR A 78 -5.88 -10.56 -4.90
N LYS A 79 -6.15 -9.78 -3.86
CA LYS A 79 -6.29 -8.31 -3.96
C LYS A 79 -5.01 -7.65 -4.42
N LEU A 80 -3.85 -8.07 -3.90
CA LEU A 80 -2.54 -7.61 -4.35
C LEU A 80 -2.26 -7.97 -5.81
N VAL A 81 -2.40 -9.24 -6.18
CA VAL A 81 -2.17 -9.70 -7.57
C VAL A 81 -3.09 -8.98 -8.54
N PHE A 82 -4.35 -8.79 -8.18
CA PHE A 82 -5.31 -8.00 -8.96
C PHE A 82 -4.90 -6.53 -9.08
N SER A 83 -4.40 -5.91 -8.01
CA SER A 83 -3.88 -4.54 -8.05
C SER A 83 -2.73 -4.42 -9.04
N MET A 84 -1.74 -5.32 -8.99
CA MET A 84 -0.62 -5.34 -9.93
C MET A 84 -1.09 -5.53 -11.38
N PHE A 85 -2.02 -6.46 -11.63
CA PHE A 85 -2.64 -6.65 -12.93
C PHE A 85 -3.31 -5.38 -13.44
N TRP A 86 -4.12 -4.73 -12.59
CA TRP A 86 -4.89 -3.55 -12.97
C TRP A 86 -3.95 -2.37 -13.30
N VAL A 87 -2.92 -2.13 -12.49
CA VAL A 87 -1.92 -1.08 -12.77
C VAL A 87 -1.21 -1.34 -14.09
N ASN A 88 -0.76 -2.57 -14.32
CA ASN A 88 -0.08 -2.93 -15.56
C ASN A 88 -0.98 -2.73 -16.79
N SER A 89 -2.28 -2.94 -16.64
CA SER A 89 -3.24 -2.86 -17.74
C SER A 89 -3.69 -1.43 -18.04
N TYR A 90 -3.98 -0.64 -17.00
CA TYR A 90 -4.66 0.65 -17.16
C TYR A 90 -3.77 1.86 -16.83
N CYS A 91 -2.65 1.65 -16.14
CA CYS A 91 -1.82 2.69 -15.56
C CYS A 91 -0.32 2.48 -15.80
N SER A 92 0.04 1.78 -16.88
CA SER A 92 1.40 1.34 -17.19
C SER A 92 2.45 2.46 -17.35
N ARG A 93 2.02 3.73 -17.46
CA ARG A 93 2.89 4.91 -17.60
C ARG A 93 3.14 5.66 -16.30
N ALA A 94 2.58 5.20 -15.17
CA ALA A 94 2.90 5.79 -13.88
C ALA A 94 4.40 5.65 -13.56
N LYS A 95 4.96 6.60 -12.81
CA LYS A 95 6.38 6.53 -12.40
C LYS A 95 6.54 5.69 -11.15
N TYR A 96 5.72 5.97 -10.14
CA TYR A 96 5.70 5.26 -8.88
C TYR A 96 4.29 4.81 -8.52
N VAL A 97 4.24 3.72 -7.76
CA VAL A 97 3.03 3.13 -7.20
C VAL A 97 3.26 2.96 -5.71
N VAL A 98 2.32 3.41 -4.89
CA VAL A 98 2.31 3.19 -3.45
C VAL A 98 1.16 2.27 -3.13
N LYS A 99 1.44 1.16 -2.43
CA LYS A 99 0.41 0.33 -1.79
C LYS A 99 0.33 0.75 -0.33
N VAL A 100 -0.89 0.98 0.15
CA VAL A 100 -1.17 1.22 1.56
C VAL A 100 -2.44 0.48 1.99
N ASP A 101 -2.51 0.12 3.26
CA ASP A 101 -3.75 -0.29 3.91
C ASP A 101 -4.58 0.93 4.35
N ASP A 102 -5.85 0.70 4.70
CA ASP A 102 -6.82 1.76 4.97
C ASP A 102 -6.65 2.46 6.35
N ASP A 103 -5.76 1.94 7.18
CA ASP A 103 -5.33 2.46 8.48
C ASP A 103 -4.00 3.24 8.39
N ILE A 104 -3.53 3.53 7.18
CA ILE A 104 -2.31 4.31 6.94
C ILE A 104 -2.63 5.76 6.55
N ILE A 105 -1.89 6.69 7.16
CA ILE A 105 -1.82 8.10 6.76
C ILE A 105 -0.52 8.32 5.99
N ILE A 106 -0.64 8.97 4.84
CA ILE A 106 0.52 9.35 4.03
C ILE A 106 0.82 10.84 4.22
N ASN A 107 2.07 11.17 4.54
CA ASN A 107 2.57 12.54 4.44
C ASN A 107 2.87 12.88 2.97
N ILE A 108 1.82 13.17 2.19
CA ILE A 108 1.90 13.39 0.75
C ILE A 108 2.95 14.44 0.35
N PRO A 109 3.05 15.63 0.98
CA PRO A 109 4.10 16.60 0.64
C PRO A 109 5.51 16.03 0.78
N PHE A 110 5.77 15.26 1.84
CA PHE A 110 7.09 14.69 2.07
C PHE A 110 7.38 13.50 1.13
N LEU A 111 6.39 12.63 0.91
CA LEU A 111 6.47 11.55 -0.07
C LEU A 111 6.77 12.07 -1.47
N MET A 112 6.06 13.10 -1.92
CA MET A 112 6.26 13.66 -3.27
C MET A 112 7.65 14.25 -3.44
N ARG A 113 8.16 14.98 -2.46
CA ARG A 113 9.55 15.48 -2.50
C ARG A 113 10.58 14.37 -2.54
N HIS A 114 10.39 13.30 -1.76
CA HIS A 114 11.25 12.12 -1.78
C HIS A 114 11.29 11.46 -3.18
N LEU A 115 10.12 11.23 -3.77
CA LEU A 115 9.98 10.63 -5.10
C LEU A 115 10.50 11.54 -6.23
N GLN A 116 10.27 12.85 -6.13
CA GLN A 116 10.80 13.83 -7.07
C GLN A 116 12.32 13.94 -6.97
N GLN A 117 12.90 13.82 -5.78
CA GLN A 117 14.36 13.79 -5.61
C GLN A 117 14.97 12.55 -6.25
N LYS A 118 14.35 11.37 -6.11
CA LYS A 118 14.74 10.16 -6.85
C LYS A 118 14.63 10.36 -8.36
N ALA A 119 13.52 10.95 -8.82
CA ALA A 119 13.29 11.24 -10.24
C ALA A 119 14.36 12.20 -10.82
N LYS A 120 14.77 13.24 -10.07
CA LYS A 120 15.87 14.13 -10.45
C LYS A 120 17.20 13.40 -10.59
N ASN A 121 17.40 12.34 -9.82
CA ASN A 121 18.58 11.46 -9.90
C ASN A 121 18.39 10.31 -10.92
N ASN A 122 17.38 10.37 -11.79
CA ASN A 122 17.02 9.35 -12.78
C ASN A 122 16.69 7.97 -12.21
N VAL A 123 16.30 7.88 -10.93
CA VAL A 123 15.92 6.62 -10.28
C VAL A 123 14.43 6.36 -10.53
N PHE A 124 14.10 5.65 -11.61
CA PHE A 124 12.71 5.28 -11.96
C PHE A 124 12.47 3.77 -11.97
N THR A 125 13.49 2.99 -11.61
CA THR A 125 13.48 1.52 -11.72
C THR A 125 14.08 0.86 -10.49
N ASN A 126 13.74 -0.40 -10.22
CA ASN A 126 14.21 -1.17 -9.07
C ASN A 126 14.02 -0.45 -7.72
N VAL A 127 12.90 0.26 -7.56
CA VAL A 127 12.51 0.86 -6.28
C VAL A 127 11.50 -0.05 -5.62
N LEU A 128 11.87 -0.62 -4.48
CA LEU A 128 10.97 -1.29 -3.55
C LEU A 128 11.33 -0.80 -2.15
N GLU A 129 10.61 0.22 -1.65
CA GLU A 129 10.83 0.74 -0.30
C GLU A 129 9.74 0.29 0.64
N CYS A 130 10.14 -0.26 1.79
CA CYS A 130 9.24 -0.77 2.81
C CYS A 130 9.98 -0.99 4.14
N ILE A 131 9.25 -1.28 5.21
CA ILE A 131 9.84 -1.79 6.45
C ILE A 131 10.08 -3.29 6.30
N PRO A 132 11.30 -3.81 6.46
CA PRO A 132 11.59 -5.22 6.28
C PRO A 132 11.32 -6.04 7.55
N HIS A 133 10.75 -7.23 7.37
CA HIS A 133 10.75 -8.33 8.33
C HIS A 133 11.80 -9.36 7.91
N LEU A 134 12.88 -9.50 8.68
CA LEU A 134 14.07 -10.25 8.24
C LEU A 134 14.11 -11.71 8.67
N ALA A 135 13.36 -12.10 9.71
CA ALA A 135 13.44 -13.42 10.32
C ALA A 135 12.13 -13.80 11.03
N SER A 136 11.00 -13.72 10.32
CA SER A 136 9.70 -14.10 10.89
C SER A 136 9.43 -15.58 10.68
N GLU A 137 8.95 -16.24 11.74
CA GLU A 137 8.45 -17.62 11.66
C GLU A 137 6.95 -17.65 11.37
N PRO A 138 6.48 -18.63 10.56
CA PRO A 138 5.05 -18.87 10.36
C PRO A 138 4.36 -19.16 11.69
N LYS A 139 3.27 -18.44 11.98
CA LYS A 139 2.44 -18.72 13.16
C LYS A 139 1.67 -20.01 12.95
N ARG A 140 1.61 -20.86 13.99
CA ARG A 140 0.95 -22.19 14.01
C ARG A 140 0.04 -22.37 15.23
N ASN A 141 -0.62 -21.30 15.65
CA ASN A 141 -1.21 -21.17 16.99
C ASN A 141 -2.64 -20.60 16.99
N GLY A 142 -3.37 -20.71 15.88
CA GLY A 142 -4.74 -20.19 15.71
C GLY A 142 -4.85 -18.67 15.59
N TRP A 143 -3.73 -17.95 15.51
CA TRP A 143 -3.74 -16.51 15.32
C TRP A 143 -4.18 -16.12 13.90
N LYS A 144 -4.45 -14.84 13.64
CA LYS A 144 -5.01 -14.39 12.34
C LYS A 144 -4.15 -14.76 11.11
N THR A 145 -2.85 -14.96 11.32
CA THR A 145 -1.84 -15.35 10.32
C THR A 145 -1.40 -16.82 10.46
N ASP A 146 -2.18 -17.64 11.15
CA ASP A 146 -1.92 -19.08 11.27
C ASP A 146 -2.04 -19.75 9.91
N ILE A 147 -0.90 -20.21 9.40
CA ILE A 147 -0.78 -20.98 8.17
C ILE A 147 -0.44 -22.40 8.59
N SER A 148 -0.93 -23.44 7.90
CA SER A 148 -0.65 -24.83 8.27
C SER A 148 0.66 -25.36 7.66
N ILE A 149 1.27 -26.39 8.27
CA ILE A 149 2.50 -27.01 7.72
C ILE A 149 2.29 -27.56 6.31
N LEU A 150 1.05 -27.96 5.98
CA LEU A 150 0.66 -28.41 4.65
C LEU A 150 0.65 -27.26 3.63
N GLU A 151 0.22 -26.06 4.04
CA GLU A 151 0.24 -24.86 3.20
C GLU A 151 1.65 -24.26 3.06
N TYR A 152 2.48 -24.39 4.10
CA TYR A 152 3.85 -23.86 4.12
C TYR A 152 4.75 -24.76 4.96
N PRO A 153 5.60 -25.63 4.37
CA PRO A 153 6.38 -26.61 5.11
C PRO A 153 7.66 -26.05 5.74
N PHE A 154 8.06 -24.81 5.40
CA PHE A 154 9.31 -24.22 5.87
C PHE A 154 9.16 -23.59 7.27
N GLN A 155 10.29 -23.49 7.98
CA GLN A 155 10.35 -22.96 9.35
C GLN A 155 10.40 -21.43 9.41
N THR A 156 10.90 -20.77 8.35
CA THR A 156 11.08 -19.33 8.29
C THR A 156 10.55 -18.79 6.98
N PHE A 157 9.97 -17.59 7.02
CA PHE A 157 9.66 -16.84 5.80
C PHE A 157 10.95 -16.23 5.21
N PRO A 158 11.03 -16.01 3.88
CA PRO A 158 12.06 -15.14 3.33
C PRO A 158 11.90 -13.73 3.90
N PRO A 159 12.94 -12.87 3.89
CA PRO A 159 12.76 -11.46 4.20
C PRO A 159 11.65 -10.85 3.36
N TYR A 160 10.74 -10.09 3.99
CA TYR A 160 9.58 -9.51 3.31
C TYR A 160 9.22 -8.12 3.81
N CYS A 161 8.57 -7.32 2.97
CA CYS A 161 8.01 -6.02 3.35
C CYS A 161 6.83 -6.15 4.32
N SER A 162 6.76 -5.27 5.32
CA SER A 162 5.53 -5.00 6.08
C SER A 162 4.35 -4.78 5.12
N GLY A 163 3.21 -5.41 5.40
CA GLY A 163 2.01 -5.27 4.57
C GLY A 163 1.44 -3.87 4.56
N ALA A 164 1.70 -3.07 5.59
CA ALA A 164 0.98 -1.82 5.78
C ALA A 164 1.27 -0.78 4.69
N SER A 165 2.53 -0.64 4.26
CA SER A 165 2.88 0.26 3.17
C SER A 165 4.12 -0.14 2.37
N SER A 166 4.11 0.16 1.08
CA SER A 166 5.29 0.04 0.21
C SER A 166 5.28 1.06 -0.93
N ILE A 167 6.48 1.51 -1.32
CA ILE A 167 6.72 2.34 -2.50
C ILE A 167 7.39 1.47 -3.56
N MET A 168 6.82 1.45 -4.76
CA MET A 168 7.32 0.65 -5.88
C MET A 168 7.48 1.50 -7.12
N SER A 169 8.53 1.26 -7.91
CA SER A 169 8.59 1.73 -9.29
C SER A 169 7.74 0.84 -10.21
N MET A 170 7.31 1.38 -11.35
CA MET A 170 6.42 0.66 -12.26
C MET A 170 7.04 -0.62 -12.87
N ASP A 171 8.37 -0.70 -13.02
CA ASP A 171 9.06 -1.92 -13.43
C ASP A 171 9.04 -3.01 -12.34
N VAL A 172 9.10 -2.64 -11.06
CA VAL A 172 8.98 -3.56 -9.93
C VAL A 172 7.59 -4.21 -9.92
N ILE A 173 6.52 -3.42 -10.10
CA ILE A 173 5.15 -3.92 -10.25
C ILE A 173 5.03 -4.93 -11.41
N ARG A 174 5.65 -4.65 -12.57
CA ARG A 174 5.65 -5.56 -13.72
C ARG A 174 6.36 -6.88 -13.41
N LYS A 175 7.59 -6.80 -12.91
CA LYS A 175 8.41 -7.98 -12.58
C LYS A 175 7.72 -8.86 -11.54
N MET A 176 7.20 -8.25 -10.47
CA MET A 176 6.46 -8.95 -9.43
C MET A 176 5.20 -9.60 -9.98
N TYR A 177 4.43 -8.90 -10.83
CA TYR A 177 3.26 -9.49 -11.49
C TYR A 177 3.64 -10.70 -12.36
N ASP A 178 4.71 -10.61 -13.14
CA ASP A 178 5.18 -11.74 -13.95
C ASP A 178 5.66 -12.91 -13.10
N ALA A 179 6.30 -12.64 -11.94
CA ALA A 179 6.71 -13.68 -11.00
C ALA A 179 5.52 -14.46 -10.41
N THR A 180 4.31 -13.88 -10.35
CA THR A 180 3.11 -14.60 -9.88
C THR A 180 2.79 -15.85 -10.69
N LYS A 181 3.26 -15.91 -11.95
CA LYS A 181 3.08 -17.06 -12.85
C LYS A 181 3.98 -18.25 -12.50
N GLN A 182 5.01 -18.02 -11.69
CA GLN A 182 6.04 -19.01 -11.35
C GLN A 182 6.05 -19.36 -9.86
N VAL A 183 5.69 -18.40 -9.00
CA VAL A 183 5.70 -18.57 -7.54
C VAL A 183 4.37 -19.22 -7.07
N PRO A 184 4.42 -20.38 -6.40
CA PRO A 184 3.24 -20.99 -5.80
C PRO A 184 2.51 -20.03 -4.86
N PHE A 185 1.19 -19.97 -4.98
CA PHE A 185 0.36 -19.04 -4.21
C PHE A 185 0.51 -19.25 -2.69
N VAL A 186 0.76 -18.17 -1.97
CA VAL A 186 0.72 -18.11 -0.50
C VAL A 186 -0.28 -17.03 -0.11
N TRP A 187 -1.24 -17.35 0.75
CA TRP A 187 -2.35 -16.44 1.03
C TRP A 187 -1.97 -15.23 1.91
N LEU A 188 -0.83 -15.30 2.61
CA LEU A 188 -0.23 -14.20 3.36
C LEU A 188 0.39 -13.18 2.39
N GLU A 189 -0.33 -12.07 2.18
CA GLU A 189 -0.02 -11.05 1.17
C GLU A 189 1.38 -10.47 1.32
N ASP A 190 1.77 -10.06 2.53
CA ASP A 190 3.07 -9.48 2.83
C ASP A 190 4.22 -10.45 2.50
N VAL A 191 4.04 -11.74 2.82
CA VAL A 191 5.04 -12.79 2.57
C VAL A 191 5.14 -13.10 1.08
N TYR A 192 4.00 -13.21 0.41
CA TYR A 192 3.95 -13.48 -1.03
C TYR A 192 4.50 -12.29 -1.83
N GLY A 193 3.86 -11.13 -1.67
CA GLY A 193 4.12 -9.90 -2.40
C GLY A 193 5.37 -9.15 -1.97
N GLY A 194 5.65 -9.07 -0.67
CA GLY A 194 6.83 -8.39 -0.14
C GLY A 194 8.07 -9.27 -0.06
N GLY A 195 7.93 -10.60 -0.13
CA GLY A 195 9.02 -11.56 0.04
C GLY A 195 9.30 -12.38 -1.21
N PHE A 196 8.41 -13.32 -1.55
CA PHE A 196 8.66 -14.25 -2.65
C PHE A 196 8.72 -13.60 -4.04
N LEU A 197 7.79 -12.70 -4.37
CA LEU A 197 7.78 -12.06 -5.70
C LEU A 197 9.03 -11.19 -5.95
N PRO A 198 9.48 -10.32 -5.02
CA PRO A 198 10.71 -9.56 -5.18
C PRO A 198 11.94 -10.46 -5.22
N TRP A 199 12.00 -11.51 -4.38
CA TRP A 199 13.11 -12.45 -4.34
C TRP A 199 13.33 -13.16 -5.68
N VAL A 200 12.27 -13.76 -6.26
CA VAL A 200 12.36 -14.42 -7.58
C VAL A 200 12.63 -13.41 -8.70
N SER A 201 12.23 -12.15 -8.53
CA SER A 201 12.45 -11.08 -9.49
C SER A 201 13.82 -10.39 -9.38
N ASN A 202 14.69 -10.83 -8.45
CA ASN A 202 15.96 -10.19 -8.13
C ASN A 202 15.81 -8.68 -7.80
N ILE A 203 14.83 -8.36 -6.96
CA ILE A 203 14.53 -7.01 -6.49
C ILE A 203 14.94 -6.90 -5.01
N GLU A 204 15.82 -5.96 -4.72
CA GLU A 204 16.26 -5.69 -3.35
C GLU A 204 15.30 -4.73 -2.65
N MET A 205 14.94 -5.06 -1.40
CA MET A 205 14.20 -4.17 -0.52
C MET A 205 15.10 -3.04 -0.03
N GLN A 206 14.55 -1.83 -0.02
CA GLN A 206 15.18 -0.62 0.47
C GLN A 206 14.41 -0.14 1.70
N TRP A 207 15.12 0.23 2.77
CA TRP A 207 14.49 0.76 3.98
C TRP A 207 15.11 2.11 4.34
N PRO A 208 14.66 3.20 3.70
CA PRO A 208 15.20 4.51 4.00
C PRO A 208 14.69 4.98 5.37
N ARG A 209 15.51 5.76 6.09
CA ARG A 209 15.24 6.15 7.50
C ARG A 209 13.90 6.84 7.72
N CYS A 210 13.38 7.51 6.70
CA CYS A 210 12.10 8.21 6.78
C CYS A 210 10.88 7.29 6.56
N PHE A 211 11.11 6.03 6.16
CA PHE A 211 10.08 5.00 6.04
C PHE A 211 9.79 4.41 7.42
N CYS A 212 8.74 4.91 8.05
CA CYS A 212 8.30 4.51 9.36
C CYS A 212 6.78 4.36 9.34
N GLU A 213 6.24 3.42 10.10
CA GLU A 213 4.80 3.18 10.24
C GLU A 213 4.34 3.39 11.70
N SER A 214 5.27 3.70 12.62
CA SER A 214 4.92 3.90 14.03
C SER A 214 4.27 5.27 14.28
N VAL A 215 3.11 5.25 14.93
CA VAL A 215 2.54 6.41 15.61
C VAL A 215 3.15 6.43 17.01
N GLY A 216 4.23 7.19 17.21
CA GLY A 216 4.66 7.52 18.56
C GLY A 216 3.61 8.42 19.22
N GLU A 217 3.47 8.34 20.54
CA GLU A 217 2.62 9.27 21.32
C GLU A 217 3.09 10.74 21.20
N ASN A 218 4.34 10.94 20.75
CA ASN A 218 4.98 12.24 20.63
C ASN A 218 4.90 12.78 19.19
N PHE A 219 4.05 13.78 18.98
CA PHE A 219 3.73 14.38 17.66
C PHE A 219 4.87 15.22 17.06
N ASN A 220 6.02 15.35 17.74
CA ASN A 220 7.13 16.21 17.33
C ASN A 220 7.85 15.73 16.06
N ASP A 221 7.85 14.42 15.76
CA ASP A 221 8.53 13.82 14.59
C ASP A 221 7.56 13.48 13.43
N ILE A 222 6.30 13.94 13.50
CA ILE A 222 5.28 13.64 12.47
C ILE A 222 5.57 14.31 11.11
N SER A 223 6.53 15.22 11.06
CA SER A 223 6.90 15.88 9.80
C SER A 223 7.89 15.08 8.96
N CYS A 224 8.67 14.17 9.57
CA CYS A 224 9.82 13.54 8.94
C CYS A 224 9.62 12.04 8.66
N ARG A 225 8.37 11.55 8.70
CA ARG A 225 8.05 10.18 8.30
C ARG A 225 7.05 10.17 7.16
N LEU A 226 7.16 9.16 6.30
CA LEU A 226 6.33 8.99 5.13
C LEU A 226 4.93 8.46 5.48
N PHE A 227 4.88 7.50 6.39
CA PHE A 227 3.67 6.76 6.72
C PHE A 227 3.40 6.79 8.24
N TYR A 228 2.13 6.60 8.61
CA TYR A 228 1.70 6.49 10.00
C TYR A 228 0.57 5.48 10.08
N LEU A 229 0.71 4.45 10.92
CA LEU A 229 -0.30 3.40 11.11
C LEU A 229 -1.19 3.71 12.32
N THR A 230 -2.51 3.79 12.11
CA THR A 230 -3.47 3.83 13.21
C THR A 230 -4.86 3.32 12.83
N ASP A 231 -5.34 2.40 13.65
CA ASP A 231 -6.73 1.95 13.61
C ASP A 231 -7.73 2.99 14.12
N SER A 232 -7.30 4.13 14.66
CA SER A 232 -8.23 5.16 15.14
C SER A 232 -8.49 6.23 14.08
N ILE A 233 -9.75 6.32 13.61
CA ILE A 233 -10.22 7.39 12.71
C ILE A 233 -9.94 8.78 13.29
N ARG A 234 -10.08 8.94 14.62
CA ARG A 234 -9.80 10.21 15.31
C ARG A 234 -8.32 10.56 15.22
N ILE A 235 -7.45 9.61 15.56
CA ILE A 235 -5.99 9.82 15.51
C ILE A 235 -5.56 10.09 14.07
N GLN A 236 -6.07 9.33 13.10
CA GLN A 236 -5.82 9.55 11.67
C GLN A 236 -6.12 10.99 11.24
N ARG A 237 -7.25 11.55 11.67
CA ARG A 237 -7.59 12.95 11.40
C ARG A 237 -6.63 13.91 12.08
N THR A 238 -6.32 13.72 13.36
CA THR A 238 -5.39 14.59 14.10
C THR A 238 -3.98 14.57 13.52
N VAL A 239 -3.47 13.41 13.12
CA VAL A 239 -2.18 13.27 12.44
C VAL A 239 -2.21 14.04 11.12
N TRP A 240 -3.28 13.88 10.32
CA TRP A 240 -3.43 14.63 9.08
C TRP A 240 -3.47 16.14 9.28
N GLU A 241 -4.29 16.63 10.21
CA GLU A 241 -4.37 18.07 10.54
C GLU A 241 -3.01 18.64 10.99
N THR A 242 -2.24 17.84 11.73
CA THR A 242 -0.88 18.20 12.15
C THR A 242 0.07 18.31 10.96
N ILE A 243 -0.02 17.39 10.00
CA ILE A 243 0.78 17.41 8.75
C ILE A 243 0.37 18.61 7.88
N SER A 244 -0.93 18.80 7.67
CA SER A 244 -1.46 19.82 6.74
C SER A 244 -1.21 21.25 7.21
N ASN A 245 -1.16 21.48 8.53
CA ASN A 245 -0.93 22.82 9.10
C ASN A 245 0.56 23.22 9.13
N ARG A 246 1.49 22.31 8.82
CA ARG A 246 2.92 22.64 8.82
C ARG A 246 3.37 23.19 7.47
N THR A 247 3.99 24.37 7.51
CA THR A 247 4.40 25.12 6.31
C THR A 247 5.83 24.83 5.85
N LYS A 248 6.67 24.19 6.68
CA LYS A 248 8.06 23.84 6.35
C LYS A 248 8.43 22.45 6.86
N PHE A 249 8.78 21.57 5.93
CA PHE A 249 9.41 20.28 6.21
C PHE A 249 10.91 20.41 5.93
N GLN A 250 11.74 20.52 6.97
CA GLN A 250 13.21 20.42 6.86
C GLN A 250 13.66 18.99 7.20
N CYS A 251 13.08 18.00 6.52
CA CYS A 251 13.36 16.59 6.74
C CYS A 251 14.17 16.04 5.57
N LYS A 252 15.12 15.15 5.84
CA LYS A 252 15.81 14.35 4.82
C LYS A 252 15.43 12.88 5.00
N CYS A 253 15.09 12.25 3.88
CA CYS A 253 15.18 10.82 3.71
C CYS A 253 16.60 10.51 3.19
#